data_AF-A0A931X8K3-F1
#
_entry.id   AF-A0A931X8K3-F1
#
_cell.length_a   1.000
_cell.length_b   1.000
_cell.length_c   1.000
_cell.angle_alpha   90.00
_cell.angle_beta   90.00
_cell.angle_gamma   90.00
#
_symmetry.space_group_name_H-M   'P 1'
#
loop_
_entity.id
_entity.type
_entity.pdbx_description
1 polymer ?
#
loop_
_entity_poly.entity_id
_entity_poly.type
_entity_poly.pdbx_seq_one_letter_code
_entity_poly.pdbx_strand_id
1 'polypeptide(L)'
;MVSAQIEARGVRDPRVLAAMRRVPRHEFVPPGQARDAYSDRPLAIGHGQTISQPYIVAFMTELLQVTPSDVVLEIGTGSGYQAAVLAELASEVLTIELIPDLAERARGTLARLGYRNVQVRAGDGYAGWPERGPFPRIIVTAAPPEVPRALVDQLAVGGTMVVPVGSAYQELIAIRRTPTGLVRETTIPVRFVPMVKPPRR
;
A
#
# COMPACT_ATOMS: atom_id res chain seq x y z
N MET A 1 -14.05 14.17 3.16
CA MET A 1 -12.76 13.45 3.22
C MET A 1 -11.67 14.20 2.44
N VAL A 2 -11.63 14.13 1.10
CA VAL A 2 -10.45 14.58 0.31
C VAL A 2 -10.01 16.03 0.58
N SER A 3 -10.84 17.04 0.36
CA SER A 3 -10.38 18.44 0.54
C SER A 3 -10.11 18.81 2.00
N ALA A 4 -11.00 18.43 2.93
CA ALA A 4 -10.90 18.84 4.33
C ALA A 4 -9.85 18.06 5.14
N GLN A 5 -9.53 16.81 4.77
CA GLN A 5 -8.67 15.93 5.57
C GLN A 5 -7.38 15.54 4.84
N ILE A 6 -7.33 15.55 3.50
CA ILE A 6 -6.16 15.10 2.75
C ILE A 6 -5.41 16.31 2.16
N GLU A 7 -6.09 17.14 1.36
CA GLU A 7 -5.49 18.34 0.74
C GLU A 7 -5.05 19.36 1.80
N ALA A 8 -5.91 19.61 2.79
CA ALA A 8 -5.60 20.52 3.90
C ALA A 8 -4.37 20.10 4.72
N ARG A 9 -3.94 18.84 4.62
CA ARG A 9 -2.76 18.29 5.31
C ARG A 9 -1.53 18.15 4.40
N GLY A 10 -1.57 18.70 3.20
CA GLY A 10 -0.39 18.89 2.36
C GLY A 10 -0.22 17.93 1.19
N VAL A 11 -1.13 16.96 0.99
CA VAL A 11 -1.15 16.16 -0.25
C VAL A 11 -1.63 17.05 -1.39
N ARG A 12 -0.84 17.13 -2.47
CA ARG A 12 -0.99 18.11 -3.56
C ARG A 12 -1.05 17.48 -4.95
N ASP A 13 -0.64 16.22 -5.15
CA ASP A 13 -0.68 15.57 -6.46
C ASP A 13 -2.15 15.42 -6.92
N PRO A 14 -2.58 16.14 -7.97
CA PRO A 14 -3.96 16.14 -8.42
C PRO A 14 -4.44 14.74 -8.87
N ARG A 15 -3.53 13.88 -9.33
CA ARG A 15 -3.85 12.51 -9.73
C ARG A 15 -4.16 11.64 -8.51
N VAL A 16 -3.38 11.76 -7.45
CA VAL A 16 -3.63 11.08 -6.17
C VAL A 16 -4.96 11.54 -5.58
N LEU A 17 -5.20 12.85 -5.57
CA LEU A 17 -6.44 13.43 -5.07
C LEU A 17 -7.66 13.00 -5.90
N ALA A 18 -7.51 12.82 -7.22
CA ALA A 18 -8.55 12.29 -8.08
C ALA A 18 -8.82 10.79 -7.79
N ALA A 19 -7.78 9.97 -7.63
CA ALA A 19 -7.92 8.56 -7.26
C ALA A 19 -8.65 8.41 -5.92
N MET A 20 -8.27 9.19 -4.90
CA MET A 20 -8.92 9.19 -3.59
C MET A 20 -10.40 9.62 -3.62
N ARG A 21 -10.83 10.38 -4.64
CA ARG A 21 -12.25 10.71 -4.86
C ARG A 21 -13.01 9.58 -5.57
N ARG A 22 -12.35 8.90 -6.51
CA ARG A 22 -12.98 7.87 -7.36
C ARG A 22 -13.16 6.54 -6.64
N VAL A 23 -12.15 6.10 -5.88
CA VAL A 23 -12.21 4.79 -5.22
C VAL A 23 -13.26 4.82 -4.09
N PRO A 24 -14.32 3.98 -4.15
CA PRO A 24 -15.38 4.00 -3.16
C PRO A 24 -14.94 3.27 -1.89
N ARG A 25 -14.24 3.97 -0.98
CA ARG A 25 -13.65 3.38 0.24
C ARG A 25 -14.61 2.53 1.08
N HIS A 26 -15.90 2.86 1.12
CA HIS A 26 -16.91 2.09 1.84
C HIS A 26 -17.12 0.66 1.32
N GLU A 27 -16.71 0.36 0.09
CA GLU A 27 -16.75 -0.98 -0.51
C GLU A 27 -15.63 -1.89 0.04
N PHE A 28 -14.64 -1.31 0.72
CA PHE A 28 -13.46 -1.99 1.26
C PHE A 28 -13.49 -2.14 2.79
N VAL A 29 -14.61 -1.79 3.43
CA VAL A 29 -14.80 -1.93 4.87
C VAL A 29 -15.91 -2.94 5.19
N PRO A 30 -15.88 -3.61 6.34
CA PRO A 30 -16.99 -4.47 6.75
C PRO A 30 -18.32 -3.69 6.82
N PRO A 31 -19.48 -4.31 6.51
CA PRO A 31 -20.77 -3.61 6.42
C PRO A 31 -21.13 -2.75 7.65
N GLY A 32 -20.78 -3.21 8.86
CA GLY A 32 -21.03 -2.48 10.10
C GLY A 32 -20.21 -1.19 10.28
N GLN A 33 -19.21 -0.93 9.43
CA GLN A 33 -18.32 0.23 9.51
C GLN A 33 -18.50 1.22 8.34
N ALA A 34 -19.49 1.01 7.45
CA ALA A 34 -19.69 1.85 6.28
C ALA A 34 -19.88 3.35 6.60
N ARG A 35 -20.54 3.66 7.74
CA ARG A 35 -20.75 5.04 8.21
C ARG A 35 -19.43 5.76 8.53
N ASP A 36 -18.41 5.01 8.93
CA ASP A 36 -17.10 5.52 9.30
C ASP A 36 -16.09 5.47 8.15
N ALA A 37 -16.45 4.91 6.99
CA ALA A 37 -15.51 4.63 5.91
C ALA A 37 -14.69 5.84 5.47
N TYR A 38 -15.26 7.04 5.57
CA TYR A 38 -14.66 8.32 5.14
C TYR A 38 -14.14 9.18 6.30
N SER A 39 -14.14 8.65 7.52
CA SER A 39 -13.46 9.25 8.67
C SER A 39 -11.95 9.07 8.51
N ASP A 40 -11.16 10.09 8.86
CA ASP A 40 -9.70 10.06 8.71
C ASP A 40 -9.01 9.24 9.81
N ARG A 41 -9.34 7.95 9.90
CA ARG A 41 -8.81 6.98 10.87
C ARG A 41 -8.77 5.57 10.26
N PRO A 42 -7.95 4.65 10.79
CA PRO A 42 -8.03 3.25 10.39
C PRO A 42 -9.32 2.59 10.87
N LEU A 43 -9.74 1.53 10.17
CA LEU A 43 -10.90 0.71 10.51
C LEU A 43 -10.52 -0.77 10.52
N ALA A 44 -11.12 -1.56 11.41
CA ALA A 44 -10.83 -2.98 11.49
C ALA A 44 -11.40 -3.72 10.27
N ILE A 45 -10.64 -4.65 9.69
CA ILE A 45 -11.08 -5.47 8.55
C ILE A 45 -11.13 -6.97 8.86
N GLY A 46 -10.97 -7.33 10.14
CA GLY A 46 -10.86 -8.71 10.61
C GLY A 46 -9.41 -9.19 10.65
N HIS A 47 -9.19 -10.38 11.24
CA HIS A 47 -7.88 -11.03 11.39
C HIS A 47 -6.79 -10.15 12.03
N GLY A 48 -7.18 -9.24 12.93
CA GLY A 48 -6.26 -8.28 13.55
C GLY A 48 -5.71 -7.21 12.60
N GLN A 49 -6.24 -7.10 11.38
CA GLN A 49 -5.79 -6.14 10.37
C GLN A 49 -6.70 -4.91 10.31
N THR A 50 -6.17 -3.84 9.71
CA THR A 50 -6.91 -2.59 9.50
C THR A 50 -6.76 -2.09 8.07
N ILE A 51 -7.80 -1.42 7.56
CA ILE A 51 -7.66 -0.53 6.40
C ILE A 51 -7.04 0.79 6.90
N SER A 52 -5.94 1.22 6.27
CA SER A 52 -5.18 2.40 6.69
C SER A 52 -5.99 3.70 6.63
N GLN A 53 -5.66 4.65 7.50
CA GLN A 53 -6.19 6.02 7.49
C GLN A 53 -6.13 6.64 6.07
N PRO A 54 -7.22 7.27 5.57
CA PRO A 54 -7.25 7.90 4.25
C PRO A 54 -6.09 8.86 3.96
N TYR A 55 -5.73 9.73 4.91
CA TYR A 55 -4.56 10.60 4.77
C TYR A 55 -3.27 9.82 4.53
N ILE A 56 -3.03 8.74 5.29
CA ILE A 56 -1.81 7.93 5.16
C ILE A 56 -1.76 7.23 3.81
N VAL A 57 -2.88 6.70 3.31
CA VAL A 57 -2.98 6.12 1.96
C VAL A 57 -2.59 7.15 0.90
N ALA A 58 -3.18 8.36 0.96
CA ALA A 58 -2.88 9.41 0.00
C ALA A 58 -1.41 9.88 0.08
N PHE A 59 -0.91 10.10 1.29
CA PHE A 59 0.45 10.56 1.53
C PHE A 59 1.50 9.55 1.05
N MET A 60 1.33 8.26 1.37
CA MET A 60 2.22 7.21 0.86
C MET A 60 2.17 7.11 -0.66
N THR A 61 0.98 7.26 -1.26
CA THR A 61 0.81 7.21 -2.72
C THR A 61 1.48 8.39 -3.41
N GLU A 62 1.41 9.58 -2.83
CA GLU A 62 2.12 10.77 -3.35
C GLU A 62 3.65 10.61 -3.27
N LEU A 63 4.16 10.15 -2.13
CA LEU A 63 5.59 9.85 -1.95
C LEU A 63 6.10 8.79 -2.94
N LEU A 64 5.23 7.87 -3.34
CA LEU A 64 5.57 6.80 -4.26
C LEU A 64 5.81 7.32 -5.69
N GLN A 65 5.23 8.46 -6.08
CA GLN A 65 5.41 9.07 -7.41
C GLN A 65 5.11 8.10 -8.56
N VAL A 66 3.94 7.47 -8.53
CA VAL A 66 3.47 6.51 -9.54
C VAL A 66 3.21 7.22 -10.88
N THR A 67 3.58 6.55 -11.96
CA THR A 67 3.31 6.94 -13.35
C THR A 67 2.38 5.92 -14.03
N PRO A 68 1.64 6.32 -15.09
CA PRO A 68 0.73 5.41 -15.80
C PRO A 68 1.39 4.19 -16.45
N SER A 69 2.72 4.18 -16.59
CA SER A 69 3.50 3.06 -17.13
C SER A 69 4.11 2.15 -16.05
N ASP A 70 3.96 2.50 -14.77
CA ASP A 70 4.59 1.74 -13.69
C ASP A 70 3.83 0.45 -13.38
N VAL A 71 4.59 -0.63 -13.18
CA VAL A 71 4.14 -1.82 -12.46
C VAL A 71 4.48 -1.63 -10.99
N VAL A 72 3.47 -1.59 -10.12
CA VAL A 72 3.64 -1.36 -8.68
C VAL A 72 3.57 -2.69 -7.93
N LEU A 73 4.51 -2.94 -7.02
CA LEU A 73 4.41 -4.02 -6.03
C LEU A 73 3.89 -3.45 -4.70
N GLU A 74 2.75 -3.96 -4.24
CA GLU A 74 2.21 -3.72 -2.90
C GLU A 74 2.41 -4.93 -2.00
N ILE A 75 2.87 -4.70 -0.78
CA ILE A 75 2.99 -5.70 0.28
C ILE A 75 1.98 -5.39 1.38
N GLY A 76 0.99 -6.28 1.55
CA GLY A 76 -0.14 -6.13 2.47
C GLY A 76 -1.41 -5.67 1.77
N THR A 77 -2.03 -6.54 0.97
CA THR A 77 -3.29 -6.20 0.27
C THR A 77 -4.39 -5.78 1.24
N GLY A 78 -4.52 -6.46 2.39
CA GLY A 78 -5.54 -6.20 3.39
C GLY A 78 -6.95 -6.21 2.80
N SER A 79 -7.58 -5.04 2.76
CA SER A 79 -8.91 -4.89 2.14
C SER A 79 -8.89 -4.78 0.62
N GLY A 80 -7.74 -4.42 0.03
CA GLY A 80 -7.60 -4.06 -1.38
C GLY A 80 -7.76 -2.56 -1.67
N TYR A 81 -8.01 -1.71 -0.67
CA TYR A 81 -8.25 -0.28 -0.90
C TYR A 81 -7.02 0.46 -1.46
N GLN A 82 -5.83 0.24 -0.89
CA GLN A 82 -4.61 0.86 -1.40
C GLN A 82 -4.28 0.34 -2.80
N ALA A 83 -4.45 -0.96 -3.06
CA ALA A 83 -4.36 -1.54 -4.40
C ALA A 83 -5.27 -0.83 -5.42
N ALA A 84 -6.54 -0.57 -5.06
CA ALA A 84 -7.48 0.15 -5.92
C ALA A 84 -7.05 1.60 -6.18
N VAL A 85 -6.54 2.30 -5.16
CA VAL A 85 -5.99 3.66 -5.33
C VAL A 85 -4.77 3.66 -6.27
N LEU A 86 -3.89 2.67 -6.17
CA LEU A 86 -2.74 2.53 -7.08
C LEU A 86 -3.18 2.16 -8.49
N ALA A 87 -4.23 1.36 -8.63
CA ALA A 87 -4.76 0.91 -9.93
C ALA A 87 -5.33 2.07 -10.78
N GLU A 88 -5.76 3.16 -10.14
CA GLU A 88 -6.15 4.40 -10.82
C GLU A 88 -4.96 5.19 -11.40
N LEU A 89 -3.72 4.85 -11.00
CA LEU A 89 -2.51 5.61 -11.30
C LEU A 89 -1.47 4.84 -12.11
N ALA A 90 -1.43 3.51 -11.96
CA ALA A 90 -0.43 2.59 -12.49
C ALA A 90 -0.94 1.79 -13.69
N SER A 91 -0.03 1.23 -14.50
CA SER A 91 -0.41 0.27 -15.54
C SER A 91 -0.88 -1.05 -14.93
N GLU A 92 -0.21 -1.49 -13.87
CA GLU A 92 -0.50 -2.76 -13.19
C GLU A 92 -0.10 -2.67 -11.72
N VAL A 93 -0.89 -3.31 -10.84
CA VAL A 93 -0.61 -3.45 -9.42
C VAL A 93 -0.53 -4.93 -9.06
N LEU A 94 0.63 -5.37 -8.59
CA LEU A 94 0.84 -6.69 -8.02
C LEU A 94 0.80 -6.56 -6.51
N THR A 95 -0.11 -7.26 -5.84
CA THR A 95 -0.29 -7.13 -4.39
C THR A 95 -0.23 -8.48 -3.69
N ILE A 96 0.50 -8.54 -2.58
CA ILE A 96 0.72 -9.76 -1.80
C ILE A 96 0.02 -9.63 -0.44
N GLU A 97 -0.73 -10.65 -0.06
CA GLU A 97 -1.39 -10.76 1.24
C GLU A 97 -1.03 -12.08 1.91
N LEU A 98 -0.67 -12.03 3.19
CA LEU A 98 -0.30 -13.23 3.94
C LEU A 98 -1.53 -14.08 4.29
N ILE A 99 -2.65 -13.44 4.61
CA ILE A 99 -3.88 -14.06 5.10
C ILE A 99 -4.79 -14.43 3.92
N PRO A 100 -4.97 -15.73 3.59
CA PRO A 100 -5.73 -16.14 2.39
C PRO A 100 -7.15 -15.58 2.33
N ASP A 101 -7.85 -15.50 3.48
CA ASP A 101 -9.21 -14.96 3.57
C ASP A 101 -9.30 -13.46 3.25
N LEU A 102 -8.25 -12.69 3.54
CA LEU A 102 -8.16 -11.28 3.14
C LEU A 102 -7.83 -11.19 1.64
N ALA A 103 -6.91 -12.00 1.15
CA ALA A 103 -6.55 -12.05 -0.26
C ALA A 103 -7.78 -12.35 -1.15
N GLU A 104 -8.58 -13.34 -0.77
CA GLU A 104 -9.80 -13.71 -1.52
C GLU A 104 -10.87 -12.62 -1.48
N ARG A 105 -11.13 -12.03 -0.31
CA ARG A 105 -12.08 -10.90 -0.20
C ARG A 105 -11.64 -9.70 -1.02
N ALA A 106 -10.36 -9.33 -0.95
CA ALA A 106 -9.82 -8.22 -1.73
C ALA A 106 -9.97 -8.49 -3.23
N ARG A 107 -9.65 -9.72 -3.69
CA ARG A 107 -9.85 -10.13 -5.10
C ARG A 107 -11.31 -9.98 -5.53
N GLY A 108 -12.25 -10.47 -4.73
CA GLY A 108 -13.68 -10.34 -5.01
C GLY A 108 -14.17 -8.90 -5.09
N THR A 109 -13.77 -8.06 -4.13
CA THR A 109 -14.13 -6.62 -4.11
C THR A 109 -13.53 -5.89 -5.32
N LEU A 110 -12.25 -6.08 -5.59
CA LEU A 110 -11.56 -5.44 -6.73
C LEU A 110 -12.19 -5.84 -8.06
N ALA A 111 -12.48 -7.13 -8.26
CA ALA A 111 -13.13 -7.62 -9.47
C ALA A 111 -14.55 -7.05 -9.64
N ARG A 112 -15.35 -7.03 -8.56
CA ARG A 112 -16.70 -6.45 -8.57
C ARG A 112 -16.70 -4.95 -8.91
N LEU A 113 -15.68 -4.23 -8.47
CA LEU A 113 -15.50 -2.80 -8.77
C LEU A 113 -14.84 -2.54 -10.14
N GLY A 114 -14.45 -3.58 -10.87
CA GLY A 114 -13.92 -3.47 -12.24
C GLY A 114 -12.41 -3.23 -12.34
N TYR A 115 -11.65 -3.36 -11.24
CA TYR A 115 -10.19 -3.24 -11.27
C TYR A 115 -9.55 -4.48 -11.91
N ARG A 116 -9.29 -4.39 -13.21
CA ARG A 116 -8.72 -5.49 -14.02
C ARG A 116 -7.19 -5.50 -14.07
N ASN A 117 -6.55 -4.42 -13.66
CA ASN A 117 -5.09 -4.25 -13.61
C ASN A 117 -4.51 -4.52 -12.22
N VAL A 118 -5.21 -5.28 -11.36
CA VAL A 118 -4.73 -5.66 -10.04
C VAL A 118 -4.63 -7.19 -9.94
N GLN A 119 -3.45 -7.69 -9.60
CA GLN A 119 -3.22 -9.11 -9.35
C GLN A 119 -2.94 -9.34 -7.87
N VAL A 120 -3.88 -10.01 -7.19
CA VAL A 120 -3.74 -10.40 -5.78
C VAL A 120 -3.13 -11.79 -5.65
N ARG A 121 -2.07 -11.93 -4.86
CA ARG A 121 -1.43 -13.21 -4.51
C ARG A 121 -1.45 -13.42 -3.00
N ALA A 122 -1.93 -14.59 -2.57
CA ALA A 122 -1.72 -15.04 -1.21
C ALA A 122 -0.27 -15.54 -1.06
N GLY A 123 0.51 -15.02 -0.12
CA GLY A 123 1.90 -15.41 0.04
C GLY A 123 2.72 -14.55 1.02
N ASP A 124 4.00 -14.89 1.14
CA ASP A 124 4.93 -14.17 2.00
C ASP A 124 5.40 -12.86 1.36
N GLY A 125 4.99 -11.74 1.94
CA GLY A 125 5.41 -10.41 1.52
C GLY A 125 6.91 -10.16 1.71
N TYR A 126 7.60 -10.85 2.62
CA TYR A 126 9.04 -10.68 2.83
C TYR A 126 9.85 -11.13 1.60
N ALA A 127 9.33 -12.09 0.84
CA ALA A 127 9.98 -12.59 -0.37
C ALA A 127 9.77 -11.66 -1.58
N GLY A 128 8.83 -10.70 -1.51
CA GLY A 128 8.41 -9.92 -2.67
C GLY A 128 7.86 -10.80 -3.79
N TRP A 129 8.04 -10.38 -5.04
CA TRP A 129 7.60 -11.08 -6.24
C TRP A 129 8.74 -11.18 -7.28
N PRO A 130 9.73 -12.05 -7.04
CA PRO A 130 10.96 -12.09 -7.85
C PRO A 130 10.71 -12.41 -9.32
N GLU A 131 9.66 -13.17 -9.64
CA GLU A 131 9.31 -13.53 -11.03
C GLU A 131 8.79 -12.35 -11.87
N ARG A 132 8.47 -11.22 -11.23
CA ARG A 132 7.85 -10.05 -11.86
C ARG A 132 8.66 -8.77 -11.69
N GLY A 133 9.68 -8.79 -10.84
CA GLY A 133 10.60 -7.68 -10.64
C GLY A 133 11.63 -7.55 -11.76
N PRO A 134 12.46 -6.49 -11.73
CA PRO A 134 12.46 -5.43 -10.74
C PRO A 134 11.31 -4.43 -10.91
N PHE A 135 10.86 -3.80 -9.82
CA PHE A 135 9.73 -2.89 -9.80
C PHE A 135 10.19 -1.43 -9.77
N PRO A 136 9.62 -0.54 -10.60
CA PRO A 136 9.82 0.89 -10.46
C PRO A 136 9.25 1.42 -9.13
N ARG A 137 8.21 0.79 -8.58
CA ARG A 137 7.50 1.26 -7.40
C ARG A 137 7.18 0.11 -6.45
N ILE A 138 7.53 0.26 -5.18
CA ILE A 138 7.20 -0.70 -4.12
C ILE A 138 6.54 0.04 -2.95
N ILE A 139 5.44 -0.47 -2.44
CA ILE A 139 4.79 0.07 -1.25
C ILE A 139 4.50 -1.05 -0.25
N VAL A 140 4.79 -0.81 1.02
CA VAL A 140 4.55 -1.77 2.09
C VAL A 140 3.58 -1.16 3.09
N THR A 141 2.49 -1.87 3.38
CA THR A 141 1.37 -1.41 4.23
C THR A 141 1.28 -2.18 5.56
N ALA A 142 2.39 -2.79 5.96
CA ALA A 142 2.64 -3.36 7.28
C ALA A 142 4.08 -3.02 7.69
N ALA A 143 4.37 -2.83 8.98
CA ALA A 143 5.69 -2.42 9.45
C ALA A 143 6.60 -3.63 9.72
N PRO A 144 7.63 -3.89 8.90
CA PRO A 144 8.73 -4.75 9.31
C PRO A 144 9.66 -4.02 10.31
N PRO A 145 10.43 -4.76 11.14
CA PRO A 145 11.40 -4.15 12.05
C PRO A 145 12.56 -3.48 11.31
N GLU A 146 12.89 -3.97 10.11
CA GLU A 146 13.88 -3.43 9.19
C GLU A 146 13.40 -3.60 7.75
N VAL A 147 13.93 -2.79 6.82
CA VAL A 147 13.56 -2.90 5.40
C VAL A 147 13.97 -4.27 4.85
N PRO A 148 13.06 -5.10 4.33
CA PRO A 148 13.39 -6.42 3.83
C PRO A 148 14.34 -6.34 2.63
N ARG A 149 15.48 -7.02 2.72
CA ARG A 149 16.50 -7.03 1.66
C ARG A 149 15.95 -7.50 0.31
N ALA A 150 15.08 -8.51 0.29
CA ALA A 150 14.49 -9.00 -0.95
C ALA A 150 13.66 -7.94 -1.69
N LEU A 151 12.99 -7.03 -0.97
CA LEU A 151 12.26 -5.93 -1.58
C LEU A 151 13.21 -4.86 -2.12
N VAL A 152 14.34 -4.62 -1.45
CA VAL A 152 15.40 -3.73 -1.94
C VAL A 152 16.02 -4.29 -3.23
N ASP A 153 16.31 -5.58 -3.27
CA ASP A 153 16.90 -6.26 -4.43
C ASP A 153 15.93 -6.24 -5.64
N GLN A 154 14.62 -6.22 -5.37
CA GLN A 154 13.57 -6.10 -6.38
C GLN A 154 13.23 -4.65 -6.75
N LEU A 155 13.83 -3.63 -6.11
CA LEU A 155 13.63 -2.24 -6.49
C LEU A 155 14.49 -1.89 -7.72
N ALA A 156 13.85 -1.43 -8.80
CA ALA A 156 14.55 -1.00 -10.01
C ALA A 156 15.42 0.23 -9.75
N VAL A 157 16.49 0.41 -10.53
CA VAL A 157 17.24 1.67 -10.54
C VAL A 157 16.32 2.78 -11.04
N GLY A 158 16.31 3.92 -10.35
CA GLY A 158 15.31 4.99 -10.54
C GLY A 158 13.98 4.74 -9.83
N GLY A 159 13.83 3.60 -9.15
CA GLY A 159 12.62 3.23 -8.43
C GLY A 159 12.51 3.87 -7.04
N THR A 160 11.28 3.92 -6.55
CA THR A 160 10.93 4.42 -5.22
C THR A 160 10.20 3.33 -4.42
N MET A 161 10.61 3.14 -3.18
CA MET A 161 9.91 2.34 -2.19
C MET A 161 9.40 3.21 -1.05
N VAL A 162 8.16 3.00 -0.63
CA VAL A 162 7.58 3.63 0.57
C VAL A 162 7.21 2.55 1.57
N VAL A 163 7.79 2.61 2.78
CA VAL A 163 7.67 1.54 3.79
C VAL A 163 7.68 2.12 5.21
N PRO A 164 6.73 1.73 6.08
CA PRO A 164 6.83 1.98 7.51
C PRO A 164 7.86 1.02 8.11
N VAL A 165 8.78 1.49 8.96
CA VAL A 165 9.82 0.65 9.57
C VAL A 165 9.84 0.86 11.06
N GLY A 166 9.91 -0.24 11.81
CA GLY A 166 10.11 -0.25 13.25
C GLY A 166 9.15 -1.19 13.99
N SER A 167 9.35 -1.28 15.31
CA SER A 167 8.56 -2.14 16.20
C SER A 167 7.66 -1.29 17.10
N ALA A 168 8.19 -0.83 18.25
CA ALA A 168 7.43 0.00 19.20
C ALA A 168 7.22 1.44 18.70
N TYR A 169 8.26 2.00 18.08
CA TYR A 169 8.22 3.27 17.36
C TYR A 169 8.44 2.95 15.88
N GLN A 170 7.61 3.55 15.02
CA GLN A 170 7.67 3.34 13.58
C GLN A 170 7.73 4.68 12.86
N GLU A 171 8.55 4.73 11.81
CA GLU A 171 8.66 5.87 10.92
C GLU A 171 8.34 5.45 9.49
N LEU A 172 7.71 6.33 8.73
CA LEU A 172 7.50 6.12 7.31
C LEU A 172 8.74 6.58 6.55
N ILE A 173 9.34 5.67 5.78
CA ILE A 173 10.58 5.91 5.05
C ILE A 173 10.30 5.83 3.54
N ALA A 174 10.78 6.82 2.81
CA ALA A 174 10.89 6.77 1.36
C ALA A 174 12.33 6.39 0.97
N ILE A 175 12.48 5.39 0.09
CA ILE A 175 13.77 4.87 -0.37
C ILE A 175 13.80 4.99 -1.88
N ARG A 176 14.75 5.76 -2.40
CA ARG A 176 14.99 5.88 -3.84
C ARG A 176 16.25 5.13 -4.21
N ARG A 177 16.16 4.26 -5.22
CA ARG A 177 17.33 3.57 -5.77
C ARG A 177 17.95 4.40 -6.87
N THR A 178 19.19 4.81 -6.66
CA THR A 178 20.04 5.50 -7.64
C THR A 178 21.01 4.51 -8.29
N PRO A 179 21.69 4.88 -9.39
CA PRO A 179 22.74 4.04 -9.98
C PRO A 179 23.89 3.71 -9.00
N THR A 180 24.13 4.54 -7.98
CA THR A 180 25.25 4.40 -7.04
C THR A 180 24.85 3.87 -5.66
N GLY A 181 23.55 3.67 -5.39
CA GLY A 181 23.09 3.17 -4.09
C GLY A 181 21.67 3.64 -3.73
N LEU A 182 21.33 3.53 -2.44
CA LEU A 182 20.02 3.89 -1.92
C LEU A 182 20.07 5.23 -1.19
N VAL A 183 19.13 6.12 -1.50
CA VAL A 183 18.88 7.35 -0.75
C VAL A 183 17.63 7.13 0.08
N ARG A 184 17.72 7.36 1.40
CA ARG A 184 16.61 7.17 2.34
C ARG A 184 16.19 8.51 2.92
N GLU A 185 14.90 8.71 3.06
CA GLU A 185 14.29 9.88 3.68
C GLU A 185 13.24 9.44 4.69
N THR A 186 13.45 9.78 5.97
CA THR A 186 12.45 9.63 7.02
C THR A 186 11.43 10.76 6.89
N THR A 187 10.15 10.41 6.88
CA THR A 187 9.07 11.37 6.65
C THR A 187 8.34 11.73 7.93
N ILE A 188 7.40 10.90 8.38
CA ILE A 188 6.58 11.12 9.57
C ILE A 188 6.52 9.88 10.47
N PRO A 189 6.28 10.05 11.77
CA PRO A 189 5.90 8.95 12.65
C PRO A 189 4.59 8.33 12.19
N VAL A 190 4.51 7.00 12.23
CA VAL A 190 3.31 6.24 11.84
C VAL A 190 3.07 5.08 12.80
N ARG A 191 1.94 4.40 12.63
CA ARG A 191 1.66 3.15 13.33
C ARG A 191 0.86 2.20 12.44
N PHE A 192 1.53 1.16 11.97
CA PHE A 192 1.02 0.07 11.18
C PHE A 192 1.01 -1.23 11.98
N VAL A 193 0.19 -2.17 11.52
CA VAL A 193 0.28 -3.58 11.93
C VAL A 193 1.66 -4.15 11.58
N PRO A 194 2.20 -5.09 12.38
CA PRO A 194 3.51 -5.66 12.09
C PRO A 194 3.48 -6.51 10.82
N MET A 195 4.54 -6.45 10.03
CA MET A 195 4.78 -7.37 8.92
C MET A 195 5.32 -8.68 9.48
N VAL A 196 4.50 -9.74 9.46
CA VAL A 196 4.85 -11.04 10.06
C VAL A 196 5.26 -12.06 9.00
N LYS A 197 6.10 -13.02 9.39
CA LYS A 197 6.43 -14.17 8.55
C LYS A 197 5.30 -15.20 8.62
N PRO A 198 5.07 -16.00 7.56
CA PRO A 198 4.17 -17.14 7.66
C PRO A 198 4.58 -18.05 8.83
N PRO A 199 3.62 -18.66 9.53
CA PRO A 199 3.94 -19.66 10.55
C PRO A 199 4.79 -20.77 9.92
N ARG A 200 5.86 -21.17 10.61
CA ARG A 200 6.65 -22.33 10.22
C ARG A 200 5.71 -23.54 10.24
N ARG A 201 5.52 -24.19 9.10
CA ARG A 201 4.85 -25.49 9.02
C ARG A 201 5.74 -26.56 9.60
#